data_AF-A0A8J2FKX1-F1
#
_entry.id   AF-A0A8J2FKX1-F1
#
_cell.length_a   1.000
_cell.length_b   1.000
_cell.length_c   1.000
_cell.angle_alpha   90.00
_cell.angle_beta   90.00
_cell.angle_gamma   90.00
#
_symmetry.space_group_name_H-M   'P 1'
#
loop_
_entity.id
_entity.type
_entity.pdbx_description
1 polymer ?
#
loop_
_entity_poly.entity_id
_entity_poly.type
_entity_poly.pdbx_seq_one_letter_code
_entity_poly.pdbx_strand_id
1 'polypeptide(L)'
;MAGDEILIRLTTGAGRTRFAVPATATLKDLKEKIEAQTSVPWTQQQLCFEGNKPVPNTHGSRIAEMGMRNGTMLFLSNSKNAEIKATVSNKENLLAKNDAASRPMSSASTVVEAGGSSGAQQPSSSSGGATSSSSSSAPVAAAPKGNPGLVGGYGTTSGKEVPASALAAITGSSTAGGSSSSSASPKKPVESTGILVNGKPMELAKKNDPTHVSFEKFLQQRRFETGSLPGMQRYLPVKIVRGKQNKLPTPITLAHQKFRHVDYLEYMNEAEIQNFVGHWRSKDMMEQRGGYMYGYYRPDKHVELGVRAVMEAIYEPPQSEQDHVTFSNLPDDGTKIADQVAERLGLEKIGWIYTALPKDELLNSQEVLEIAKLQQKYRTSAHYSGYECSTFVTCTVRPDPENGGNPDTKVFQCSDQASAMLRDECLDLDNPDPKSIRIRKGGDGEVMPAVLQSGKDAGTFDPDWFIVRVNDGVPRKRKKSIFAHSKFPVENRGPGSKQQNRQALRDYMRTVKTGPGPNWARFADFHLLVWLAHEFDLETVYQLCDSIRDRKDVLPGIIEMVESV
;
A
#
# COMPACT_ATOMS: atom_id res chain seq x y z
N MET A 1 -24.35 -11.44 -19.84
CA MET A 1 -23.53 -12.03 -18.77
C MET A 1 -22.17 -11.33 -18.79
N ALA A 2 -21.74 -10.74 -17.68
CA ALA A 2 -20.35 -10.27 -17.55
C ALA A 2 -19.52 -11.48 -17.13
N GLY A 3 -18.44 -11.79 -17.86
CA GLY A 3 -17.54 -12.88 -17.48
C GLY A 3 -16.69 -12.49 -16.27
N ASP A 4 -16.50 -13.42 -15.33
CA ASP A 4 -15.61 -13.23 -14.18
C ASP A 4 -14.20 -12.85 -14.67
N GLU A 5 -13.69 -11.71 -14.22
CA GLU A 5 -12.28 -11.33 -14.39
C GLU A 5 -11.48 -11.82 -13.16
N ILE A 6 -10.31 -12.41 -13.41
CA ILE A 6 -9.34 -12.76 -12.37
C ILE A 6 -8.14 -11.82 -12.41
N LEU A 7 -7.66 -11.41 -11.24
CA LEU A 7 -6.53 -10.49 -11.09
C LEU A 7 -5.23 -11.28 -10.90
N ILE A 8 -4.39 -11.34 -11.92
CA ILE A 8 -3.04 -11.94 -11.83
C ILE A 8 -2.04 -10.89 -11.34
N ARG A 9 -1.27 -11.22 -10.31
CA ARG A 9 -0.14 -10.40 -9.83
C ARG A 9 1.13 -10.87 -10.55
N LEU A 10 1.87 -9.97 -11.18
CA LEU A 10 3.16 -10.27 -11.82
C LEU A 10 4.27 -9.52 -11.09
N THR A 11 5.33 -10.23 -10.71
CA THR A 11 6.60 -9.65 -10.26
C THR A 11 7.61 -9.72 -11.41
N THR A 12 8.27 -8.61 -11.70
CA THR A 12 9.33 -8.48 -12.72
C THR A 12 10.58 -7.85 -12.10
N GLY A 13 11.69 -7.80 -12.84
CA GLY A 13 12.89 -7.07 -12.42
C GLY A 13 12.68 -5.57 -12.14
N ALA A 14 11.59 -4.96 -12.66
CA ALA A 14 11.24 -3.56 -12.43
C ALA A 14 10.07 -3.35 -11.44
N GLY A 15 9.65 -4.39 -10.72
CA GLY A 15 8.61 -4.30 -9.69
C GLY A 15 7.36 -5.14 -9.97
N ARG A 16 6.28 -4.84 -9.24
CA ARG A 16 5.02 -5.60 -9.25
C ARG A 16 3.93 -4.88 -10.05
N THR A 17 3.15 -5.64 -10.83
CA THR A 17 2.00 -5.15 -11.62
C THR A 17 0.81 -6.11 -11.48
N ARG A 18 -0.41 -5.62 -11.70
CA ARG A 18 -1.64 -6.44 -11.59
C ARG A 18 -2.40 -6.42 -12.93
N PHE A 19 -2.77 -7.60 -13.43
CA PHE A 19 -3.45 -7.82 -14.70
C PHE A 19 -4.84 -8.42 -14.44
N ALA A 20 -5.91 -7.67 -14.72
CA ALA A 20 -7.26 -8.24 -14.81
C ALA A 20 -7.41 -8.98 -16.16
N VAL A 21 -7.72 -10.26 -16.15
CA VAL A 21 -7.95 -11.08 -17.36
C VAL A 21 -9.22 -11.91 -17.17
N PRO A 22 -10.04 -12.15 -18.23
CA PRO A 22 -11.20 -13.04 -18.12
C PRO A 22 -10.79 -14.44 -17.62
N ALA A 23 -11.62 -15.07 -16.79
CA ALA A 23 -11.36 -16.44 -16.30
C ALA A 23 -11.27 -17.48 -17.44
N THR A 24 -11.84 -17.18 -18.61
CA THR A 24 -11.78 -17.99 -19.83
C THR A 24 -10.53 -17.76 -20.68
N ALA A 25 -9.66 -16.81 -20.31
CA ALA A 25 -8.47 -16.45 -21.09
C ALA A 25 -7.43 -17.59 -21.14
N THR A 26 -6.70 -17.64 -22.24
CA THR A 26 -5.60 -18.58 -22.46
C THR A 26 -4.27 -18.04 -21.93
N LEU A 27 -3.26 -18.90 -21.82
CA LEU A 27 -1.89 -18.47 -21.52
C LEU A 27 -1.39 -17.42 -22.52
N LYS A 28 -1.77 -17.54 -23.81
CA LYS A 28 -1.41 -16.59 -24.85
C LYS A 28 -1.99 -15.20 -24.56
N ASP A 29 -3.29 -15.11 -24.26
CA ASP A 29 -3.95 -13.84 -23.95
C ASP A 29 -3.32 -13.13 -22.74
N LEU A 30 -2.94 -13.90 -21.71
CA LEU A 30 -2.22 -13.37 -20.55
C LEU A 30 -0.82 -12.86 -20.95
N LYS A 31 -0.04 -13.63 -21.72
CA LYS A 31 1.30 -13.22 -22.16
C LYS A 31 1.27 -12.00 -23.09
N GLU A 32 0.32 -11.92 -24.03
CA GLU A 32 0.12 -10.73 -24.88
C GLU A 32 -0.26 -9.49 -24.06
N LYS A 33 -1.07 -9.66 -23.00
CA LYS A 33 -1.39 -8.57 -22.07
C LYS A 33 -0.18 -8.14 -21.24
N ILE A 34 0.68 -9.07 -20.84
CA ILE A 34 1.97 -8.81 -20.17
C ILE A 34 2.92 -8.08 -21.12
N GLU A 35 2.99 -8.45 -22.40
CA GLU A 35 3.83 -7.78 -23.40
C GLU A 35 3.44 -6.31 -23.56
N ALA A 36 2.14 -6.04 -23.70
CA ALA A 36 1.61 -4.68 -23.84
C ALA A 36 2.00 -3.75 -22.67
N GLN A 37 2.24 -4.29 -21.47
CA GLN A 37 2.62 -3.52 -20.28
C GLN A 37 4.09 -3.61 -19.89
N THR A 38 4.83 -4.67 -20.23
CA THR A 38 6.24 -4.87 -19.82
C THR A 38 7.25 -4.65 -20.95
N SER A 39 6.76 -4.47 -22.19
CA SER A 39 7.53 -4.42 -23.43
C SER A 39 8.39 -5.67 -23.71
N VAL A 40 8.19 -6.77 -22.98
CA VAL A 40 8.84 -8.07 -23.22
C VAL A 40 7.95 -8.91 -24.14
N PRO A 41 8.40 -9.27 -25.36
CA PRO A 41 7.61 -10.06 -26.31
C PRO A 41 7.06 -11.36 -25.71
N TRP A 42 5.80 -11.72 -25.99
CA TRP A 42 5.12 -12.89 -25.42
C TRP A 42 5.86 -14.21 -25.70
N THR A 43 6.58 -14.26 -26.83
CA THR A 43 7.46 -15.37 -27.25
C THR A 43 8.72 -15.51 -26.40
N GLN A 44 9.20 -14.42 -25.80
CA GLN A 44 10.39 -14.39 -24.94
C GLN A 44 10.05 -14.53 -23.45
N GLN A 45 8.80 -14.26 -23.04
CA GLN A 45 8.38 -14.32 -21.64
C GLN A 45 8.50 -15.73 -21.02
N GLN A 46 9.38 -15.84 -20.03
CA GLN A 46 9.48 -16.99 -19.13
C GLN A 46 8.72 -16.67 -17.84
N LEU A 47 7.53 -17.23 -17.70
CA LEU A 47 6.71 -17.09 -16.50
C LEU A 47 6.96 -18.29 -15.58
N CYS A 48 7.17 -18.02 -14.29
CA CYS A 48 7.14 -19.03 -13.24
C CYS A 48 6.15 -18.65 -12.14
N PHE A 49 5.60 -19.66 -11.47
CA PHE A 49 4.91 -19.53 -10.20
C PHE A 49 5.92 -19.30 -9.07
N GLU A 50 5.39 -18.97 -7.89
CA GLU A 50 6.15 -18.94 -6.64
C GLU A 50 6.94 -20.25 -6.41
N GLY A 51 8.12 -20.14 -5.79
CA GLY A 51 9.09 -21.24 -5.73
C GLY A 51 9.82 -21.52 -7.05
N ASN A 52 9.77 -20.60 -8.01
CA ASN A 52 10.46 -20.68 -9.32
C ASN A 52 10.01 -21.85 -10.22
N LYS A 53 8.80 -22.38 -9.98
CA LYS A 53 8.20 -23.46 -10.78
C LYS A 53 7.73 -22.90 -12.14
N PRO A 54 8.25 -23.36 -13.29
CA PRO A 54 7.89 -22.80 -14.59
C PRO A 54 6.41 -23.02 -14.91
N VAL A 55 5.77 -22.03 -15.53
CA VAL A 55 4.44 -22.18 -16.15
C VAL A 55 4.61 -23.06 -17.40
N PRO A 56 3.83 -24.14 -17.57
CA PRO A 56 3.89 -24.97 -18.77
C PRO A 56 3.67 -24.13 -20.05
N ASN A 57 4.46 -24.38 -21.10
CA ASN A 57 4.40 -23.56 -22.31
C ASN A 57 3.25 -23.98 -23.27
N THR A 58 2.06 -24.17 -22.71
CA THR A 58 0.84 -24.60 -23.39
C THR A 58 -0.04 -23.40 -23.73
N HIS A 59 0.35 -22.67 -24.78
CA HIS A 59 -0.21 -21.35 -25.11
C HIS A 59 -1.75 -21.30 -25.26
N GLY A 60 -2.38 -22.38 -25.74
CA GLY A 60 -3.83 -22.49 -25.92
C GLY A 60 -4.62 -22.96 -24.69
N SER A 61 -3.96 -23.41 -23.61
CA SER A 61 -4.64 -23.84 -22.38
C SER A 61 -5.18 -22.65 -21.60
N ARG A 62 -6.31 -22.82 -20.91
CA ARG A 62 -6.90 -21.77 -20.08
C ARG A 62 -6.07 -21.54 -18.83
N ILE A 63 -5.99 -20.28 -18.39
CA ILE A 63 -5.24 -19.93 -17.18
C ILE A 63 -5.79 -20.61 -15.91
N ALA A 64 -7.11 -20.81 -15.83
CA ALA A 64 -7.76 -21.55 -14.76
C ALA A 64 -7.35 -23.05 -14.70
N GLU A 65 -7.17 -23.69 -15.85
CA GLU A 65 -6.76 -25.11 -15.97
C GLU A 65 -5.29 -25.31 -15.54
N MET A 66 -4.47 -24.27 -15.68
CA MET A 66 -3.08 -24.24 -15.18
C MET A 66 -2.97 -23.85 -13.70
N GLY A 67 -4.09 -23.75 -12.98
CA GLY A 67 -4.13 -23.39 -11.55
C GLY A 67 -3.99 -21.89 -11.26
N MET A 68 -4.01 -21.01 -12.27
CA MET A 68 -4.04 -19.57 -12.04
C MET A 68 -5.45 -19.14 -11.62
N ARG A 69 -5.53 -18.47 -10.46
CA ARG A 69 -6.77 -17.98 -9.84
C ARG A 69 -6.67 -16.48 -9.56
N ASN A 70 -7.76 -15.89 -9.08
CA ASN A 70 -7.74 -14.51 -8.62
C ASN A 70 -6.70 -14.33 -7.50
N GLY A 71 -5.80 -13.36 -7.65
CA GLY A 71 -4.69 -13.12 -6.73
C GLY A 71 -3.43 -13.98 -6.96
N THR A 72 -3.38 -14.89 -7.94
CA THR A 72 -2.18 -15.70 -8.21
C THR A 72 -0.96 -14.82 -8.53
N MET A 73 0.18 -15.13 -7.91
CA MET A 73 1.47 -14.50 -8.16
C MET A 73 2.24 -15.26 -9.25
N LEU A 74 2.73 -14.54 -10.25
CA LEU A 74 3.66 -15.00 -11.26
C LEU A 74 4.93 -14.15 -11.22
N PHE A 75 6.04 -14.71 -11.70
CA PHE A 75 7.33 -14.07 -11.80
C PHE A 75 7.82 -14.15 -13.26
N LEU A 76 8.34 -13.04 -13.79
CA LEU A 76 8.93 -12.98 -15.13
C LEU A 76 10.46 -13.16 -15.02
N SER A 77 10.93 -14.41 -15.14
CA SER A 77 12.31 -14.78 -14.79
C SER A 77 13.37 -14.31 -15.78
N ASN A 78 13.01 -14.13 -17.06
CA ASN A 78 13.97 -13.80 -18.12
C ASN A 78 14.31 -12.32 -18.25
N SER A 79 13.81 -11.44 -17.37
CA SER A 79 13.90 -10.00 -17.59
C SER A 79 14.61 -9.22 -16.48
N LYS A 80 15.88 -8.89 -16.76
CA LYS A 80 16.62 -7.80 -16.12
C LYS A 80 16.28 -6.42 -16.71
N ASN A 81 15.52 -6.36 -17.83
CA ASN A 81 15.24 -5.15 -18.62
C ASN A 81 13.73 -4.97 -18.94
N ALA A 82 12.81 -5.43 -18.08
CA ALA A 82 11.37 -5.25 -18.31
C ALA A 82 10.95 -3.84 -17.90
N GLU A 83 10.52 -3.00 -18.84
CA GLU A 83 9.99 -1.67 -18.54
C GLU A 83 8.47 -1.74 -18.36
N ILE A 84 7.99 -1.50 -17.13
CA ILE A 84 6.56 -1.43 -16.83
C ILE A 84 6.00 -0.09 -17.35
N LYS A 85 5.25 -0.13 -18.45
CA LYS A 85 4.48 1.01 -18.97
C LYS A 85 3.29 1.30 -18.06
N ALA A 86 3.34 2.47 -17.40
CA ALA A 86 2.25 2.99 -16.58
C ALA A 86 0.93 3.08 -17.38
N THR A 87 0.04 2.10 -17.19
CA THR A 87 -1.21 2.01 -17.92
C THR A 87 -2.36 2.59 -17.10
N VAL A 88 -2.71 3.84 -17.37
CA VAL A 88 -3.92 4.48 -16.82
C VAL A 88 -5.15 3.73 -17.34
N SER A 89 -5.81 2.96 -16.49
CA SER A 89 -7.03 2.24 -16.82
C SER A 89 -8.24 3.17 -16.84
N ASN A 90 -8.36 3.99 -17.89
CA ASN A 90 -9.54 4.84 -18.12
C ASN A 90 -10.77 3.99 -18.44
N LYS A 91 -11.64 3.82 -17.44
CA LYS A 91 -12.89 3.05 -17.51
C LYS A 91 -14.02 3.76 -18.29
N GLU A 92 -13.68 4.62 -19.25
CA GLU A 92 -14.64 5.45 -19.99
C GLU A 92 -14.93 4.92 -21.41
N ASN A 93 -14.00 4.20 -22.05
CA ASN A 93 -14.20 3.61 -23.38
C ASN A 93 -15.06 2.33 -23.42
N LEU A 94 -15.60 1.88 -22.28
CA LEU A 94 -16.55 0.77 -22.18
C LEU A 94 -18.01 1.22 -22.03
N LEU A 95 -18.27 2.52 -21.84
CA LEU A 95 -19.61 3.08 -21.76
C LEU A 95 -20.04 3.71 -23.10
N ALA A 96 -19.12 4.38 -23.80
CA ALA A 96 -19.38 5.04 -25.08
C ALA A 96 -19.83 4.12 -26.25
N LYS A 97 -19.70 2.80 -26.12
CA LYS A 97 -20.19 1.83 -27.13
C LYS A 97 -21.60 1.29 -26.86
N ASN A 98 -22.16 1.49 -25.67
CA ASN A 98 -23.51 1.01 -25.34
C ASN A 98 -24.61 2.06 -25.57
N ASP A 99 -24.28 3.36 -25.49
CA ASP A 99 -25.25 4.46 -25.67
C ASP A 99 -25.53 4.82 -27.14
N ALA A 100 -24.84 4.18 -28.10
CA ALA A 100 -25.11 4.33 -29.53
C ALA A 100 -26.17 3.35 -30.08
N ALA A 101 -26.64 2.39 -29.26
CA ALA A 101 -27.51 1.29 -29.69
C ALA A 101 -28.98 1.41 -29.20
N SER A 102 -29.37 2.53 -28.59
CA SER A 102 -30.66 2.67 -27.90
C SER A 102 -31.32 4.05 -28.06
N ARG A 103 -31.61 4.45 -29.31
CA ARG A 103 -32.61 5.49 -29.60
C ARG A 103 -33.71 4.93 -30.52
N PRO A 104 -34.97 4.84 -30.07
CA PRO A 104 -36.08 4.54 -30.96
C PRO A 104 -36.45 5.76 -31.80
N MET A 105 -36.41 5.62 -33.13
CA MET A 105 -37.15 6.51 -34.04
C MET A 105 -38.63 6.10 -34.05
N SER A 106 -39.53 7.08 -34.07
CA SER A 106 -40.98 6.85 -34.05
C SER A 106 -41.57 6.54 -35.43
N SER A 107 -42.73 5.86 -35.39
CA SER A 107 -43.79 5.83 -36.42
C SER A 107 -43.47 5.30 -37.82
N ALA A 108 -43.99 4.10 -38.12
CA ALA A 108 -45.08 3.95 -39.11
C ALA A 108 -45.78 2.59 -38.92
N SER A 109 -47.12 2.57 -38.94
CA SER A 109 -47.93 1.35 -38.89
C SER A 109 -48.23 0.85 -40.31
N THR A 110 -48.23 -0.46 -40.55
CA THR A 110 -49.08 -1.14 -41.57
C THR A 110 -49.35 -2.59 -41.13
N VAL A 111 -50.45 -3.16 -41.65
CA VAL A 111 -51.23 -4.30 -41.16
C VAL A 111 -50.83 -5.64 -41.84
N VAL A 112 -51.33 -6.78 -41.30
CA VAL A 112 -51.39 -8.17 -41.85
C VAL A 112 -50.05 -8.91 -42.11
N GLU A 113 -49.91 -10.25 -42.01
CA GLU A 113 -50.89 -11.34 -41.87
C GLU A 113 -50.36 -12.60 -41.11
N ALA A 114 -51.30 -13.34 -40.50
CA ALA A 114 -51.43 -14.76 -40.11
C ALA A 114 -50.29 -15.83 -40.12
N GLY A 115 -50.38 -16.74 -39.13
CA GLY A 115 -49.85 -18.14 -39.13
C GLY A 115 -48.56 -18.39 -38.32
N GLY A 116 -48.40 -19.47 -37.53
CA GLY A 116 -49.33 -20.51 -37.09
C GLY A 116 -48.65 -21.81 -36.59
N SER A 117 -48.82 -22.17 -35.30
CA SER A 117 -48.41 -23.46 -34.68
C SER A 117 -46.89 -23.73 -34.61
N SER A 118 -46.31 -24.73 -33.91
CA SER A 118 -46.78 -25.73 -32.93
C SER A 118 -45.57 -26.36 -32.20
N GLY A 119 -45.76 -26.87 -30.97
CA GLY A 119 -44.96 -27.88 -30.23
C GLY A 119 -43.41 -27.80 -30.15
N ALA A 120 -42.69 -28.58 -29.34
CA ALA A 120 -42.92 -29.29 -28.08
C ALA A 120 -41.62 -30.08 -27.76
N GLN A 121 -41.35 -30.30 -26.47
CA GLN A 121 -40.64 -31.47 -25.91
C GLN A 121 -39.10 -31.69 -26.05
N GLN A 122 -38.46 -31.72 -24.87
CA GLN A 122 -37.36 -32.64 -24.50
C GLN A 122 -37.81 -34.12 -24.59
N PRO A 123 -36.89 -35.12 -24.69
CA PRO A 123 -36.20 -35.75 -23.52
C PRO A 123 -34.66 -35.86 -23.74
N SER A 124 -33.73 -36.00 -22.78
CA SER A 124 -33.56 -36.76 -21.51
C SER A 124 -33.09 -38.23 -21.65
N SER A 125 -31.85 -38.54 -21.23
CA SER A 125 -31.28 -39.84 -20.75
C SER A 125 -29.76 -39.64 -20.50
N SER A 126 -29.19 -39.85 -19.31
CA SER A 126 -28.77 -41.12 -18.65
C SER A 126 -27.64 -41.86 -19.42
N SER A 127 -26.62 -42.52 -18.84
CA SER A 127 -26.36 -43.03 -17.47
C SER A 127 -24.93 -43.61 -17.32
N GLY A 128 -24.37 -43.63 -16.10
CA GLY A 128 -23.31 -44.56 -15.64
C GLY A 128 -21.87 -44.30 -16.15
N GLY A 129 -20.79 -44.74 -15.48
CA GLY A 129 -20.65 -45.44 -14.18
C GLY A 129 -19.22 -46.01 -13.99
N ALA A 130 -18.86 -46.40 -12.76
CA ALA A 130 -17.68 -47.23 -12.37
C ALA A 130 -16.26 -46.71 -12.72
N THR A 131 -15.49 -46.13 -11.79
CA THR A 131 -14.55 -46.81 -10.85
C THR A 131 -13.40 -47.62 -11.45
N SER A 132 -12.15 -47.20 -11.19
CA SER A 132 -11.10 -48.08 -10.66
C SER A 132 -9.89 -47.28 -10.11
N SER A 133 -9.16 -47.91 -9.19
CA SER A 133 -8.03 -47.35 -8.44
C SER A 133 -6.76 -48.17 -8.66
N SER A 134 -5.59 -47.55 -8.74
CA SER A 134 -4.34 -48.19 -8.31
C SER A 134 -3.18 -47.19 -8.11
N SER A 135 -2.48 -47.37 -7.01
CA SER A 135 -1.21 -46.72 -6.64
C SER A 135 -0.01 -47.26 -7.44
N SER A 136 1.12 -46.53 -7.44
CA SER A 136 2.40 -47.04 -6.90
C SER A 136 3.64 -46.11 -7.10
N SER A 137 4.35 -45.92 -5.98
CA SER A 137 5.82 -45.74 -5.78
C SER A 137 6.74 -44.92 -6.71
N ALA A 138 7.61 -44.14 -6.05
CA ALA A 138 8.82 -43.50 -6.59
C ALA A 138 10.02 -44.48 -6.70
N PRO A 139 11.17 -44.00 -7.20
CA PRO A 139 12.46 -44.37 -6.60
C PRO A 139 13.40 -43.17 -6.30
N VAL A 140 14.49 -43.47 -5.57
CA VAL A 140 15.50 -42.54 -5.03
C VAL A 140 16.88 -42.82 -5.63
N ALA A 141 17.65 -41.77 -5.96
CA ALA A 141 19.13 -41.75 -6.06
C ALA A 141 19.60 -40.28 -6.11
N ALA A 142 20.37 -39.74 -5.16
CA ALA A 142 21.77 -40.00 -4.78
C ALA A 142 22.78 -39.09 -5.53
N ALA A 143 23.68 -38.45 -4.78
CA ALA A 143 24.62 -37.40 -5.24
C ALA A 143 26.04 -37.94 -5.50
N PRO A 144 26.93 -37.12 -6.10
CA PRO A 144 28.33 -37.11 -5.71
C PRO A 144 28.90 -35.71 -5.38
N LYS A 145 30.12 -35.71 -4.85
CA LYS A 145 30.85 -34.59 -4.22
C LYS A 145 31.88 -33.96 -5.18
N GLY A 146 32.37 -32.75 -4.87
CA GLY A 146 33.83 -32.47 -5.01
C GLY A 146 34.25 -31.22 -5.78
N ASN A 147 34.87 -30.29 -5.04
CA ASN A 147 35.73 -29.15 -5.44
C ASN A 147 36.94 -29.57 -6.34
N PRO A 148 37.78 -28.65 -6.91
CA PRO A 148 38.13 -27.31 -6.42
C PRO A 148 38.16 -26.15 -7.45
N GLY A 149 38.35 -24.93 -6.94
CA GLY A 149 38.37 -23.68 -7.72
C GLY A 149 39.75 -23.27 -8.26
N LEU A 150 39.78 -22.08 -8.88
CA LEU A 150 40.99 -21.46 -9.45
C LEU A 150 41.07 -19.97 -9.09
N VAL A 151 42.30 -19.51 -8.90
CA VAL A 151 42.68 -18.16 -8.43
C VAL A 151 43.42 -17.44 -9.56
N GLY A 152 43.26 -16.11 -9.66
CA GLY A 152 44.06 -15.24 -10.53
C GLY A 152 43.21 -14.42 -11.51
N GLY A 153 43.51 -13.15 -11.78
CA GLY A 153 44.61 -12.33 -11.25
C GLY A 153 44.42 -10.84 -11.56
N TYR A 154 45.27 -9.99 -10.97
CA TYR A 154 45.22 -8.53 -11.15
C TYR A 154 45.68 -8.10 -12.56
N GLY A 155 45.08 -7.04 -13.08
CA GLY A 155 45.48 -6.38 -14.33
C GLY A 155 45.23 -4.87 -14.26
N THR A 156 46.21 -4.12 -13.73
CA THR A 156 46.21 -2.64 -13.71
C THR A 156 46.65 -2.06 -15.04
N THR A 157 45.96 -1.03 -15.54
CA THR A 157 46.53 -0.05 -16.48
C THR A 157 46.11 1.37 -16.07
N SER A 158 47.02 2.32 -16.23
CA SER A 158 46.93 3.67 -15.67
C SER A 158 46.86 4.78 -16.74
N GLY A 159 46.13 5.84 -16.41
CA GLY A 159 46.44 7.22 -16.83
C GLY A 159 45.82 7.75 -18.12
N LYS A 160 44.97 8.79 -17.98
CA LYS A 160 45.35 10.18 -18.35
C LYS A 160 44.29 11.23 -17.95
N GLU A 161 44.78 12.31 -17.36
CA GLU A 161 44.13 13.64 -17.20
C GLU A 161 44.69 14.59 -18.29
N VAL A 162 44.22 15.82 -18.59
CA VAL A 162 43.20 16.79 -18.08
C VAL A 162 42.71 17.58 -19.35
N PRO A 163 42.08 18.79 -19.37
CA PRO A 163 41.33 19.62 -18.38
C PRO A 163 39.97 20.19 -18.92
N ALA A 164 39.39 21.16 -18.20
CA ALA A 164 38.08 21.80 -18.42
C ALA A 164 38.10 23.17 -19.15
N SER A 165 36.92 23.64 -19.60
CA SER A 165 36.48 25.04 -19.91
C SER A 165 35.07 25.01 -20.53
N ALA A 166 34.18 26.03 -20.54
CA ALA A 166 34.07 27.32 -19.82
C ALA A 166 32.59 27.85 -19.87
N LEU A 167 32.33 29.06 -19.37
CA LEU A 167 31.03 29.73 -19.14
C LEU A 167 30.22 30.13 -20.40
N ALA A 168 28.88 30.16 -20.26
CA ALA A 168 27.96 31.29 -20.58
C ALA A 168 26.53 30.93 -20.06
N ALA A 169 25.75 31.70 -19.30
CA ALA A 169 25.39 33.13 -19.31
C ALA A 169 24.40 33.53 -20.43
N ILE A 170 23.08 33.48 -20.15
CA ILE A 170 22.04 34.25 -20.86
C ILE A 170 21.07 34.85 -19.83
N THR A 171 20.81 36.15 -19.97
CA THR A 171 19.88 36.95 -19.16
C THR A 171 18.47 36.98 -19.77
N GLY A 172 17.45 37.13 -18.92
CA GLY A 172 16.05 36.94 -19.29
C GLY A 172 15.37 38.03 -20.12
N SER A 173 14.05 37.90 -20.23
CA SER A 173 13.12 39.02 -20.46
C SER A 173 11.74 38.70 -19.91
N SER A 174 11.02 39.74 -19.51
CA SER A 174 9.67 39.71 -18.96
C SER A 174 8.62 40.08 -20.02
N THR A 175 7.43 39.48 -19.94
CA THR A 175 6.19 40.06 -20.49
C THR A 175 5.01 39.70 -19.58
N ALA A 176 4.19 40.70 -19.26
CA ALA A 176 2.99 40.56 -18.44
C ALA A 176 1.71 40.55 -19.29
N GLY A 177 0.59 40.16 -18.69
CA GLY A 177 -0.77 40.46 -19.20
C GLY A 177 -1.74 39.28 -19.19
N GLY A 178 -2.97 39.51 -18.73
CA GLY A 178 -4.08 38.54 -18.91
C GLY A 178 -4.91 38.26 -17.65
N SER A 179 -5.60 39.25 -17.11
CA SER A 179 -6.64 39.05 -16.07
C SER A 179 -8.02 38.81 -16.68
N SER A 180 -8.80 37.90 -16.10
CA SER A 180 -10.27 37.91 -16.23
C SER A 180 -10.94 37.18 -15.07
N SER A 181 -11.77 37.89 -14.33
CA SER A 181 -12.61 37.38 -13.23
C SER A 181 -14.07 37.26 -13.66
N SER A 182 -14.80 36.29 -13.11
CA SER A 182 -16.27 36.32 -13.10
C SER A 182 -16.82 35.51 -11.94
N SER A 183 -17.58 36.17 -11.06
CA SER A 183 -18.26 35.59 -9.90
C SER A 183 -19.72 35.24 -10.23
N ALA A 184 -20.22 34.12 -9.68
CA ALA A 184 -21.65 33.89 -9.49
C ALA A 184 -21.93 32.81 -8.45
N SER A 185 -22.74 33.14 -7.45
CA SER A 185 -23.47 32.22 -6.55
C SER A 185 -24.95 32.62 -6.60
N PRO A 186 -25.92 31.69 -6.47
CA PRO A 186 -26.74 31.74 -5.24
C PRO A 186 -27.44 30.45 -4.75
N LYS A 187 -27.77 30.48 -3.44
CA LYS A 187 -28.95 29.90 -2.72
C LYS A 187 -29.03 28.41 -2.27
N LYS A 188 -29.24 28.29 -0.94
CA LYS A 188 -29.85 27.21 -0.10
C LYS A 188 -31.39 27.16 -0.27
N PRO A 189 -32.21 26.25 0.31
CA PRO A 189 -32.08 25.39 1.53
C PRO A 189 -32.29 23.86 1.23
N VAL A 190 -32.61 22.89 2.10
CA VAL A 190 -33.19 22.77 3.48
C VAL A 190 -32.47 21.66 4.29
N GLU A 191 -32.85 21.40 5.54
CA GLU A 191 -32.24 20.47 6.52
C GLU A 191 -32.93 19.10 6.65
N SER A 192 -32.18 18.08 7.10
CA SER A 192 -32.68 16.99 7.96
C SER A 192 -31.53 16.40 8.80
N THR A 193 -31.81 15.98 10.02
CA THR A 193 -30.85 15.74 11.12
C THR A 193 -30.06 14.42 11.07
N GLY A 194 -28.78 14.46 11.47
CA GLY A 194 -27.93 13.28 11.68
C GLY A 194 -26.46 13.63 11.97
N ILE A 195 -25.85 12.99 12.97
CA ILE A 195 -24.54 13.33 13.59
C ILE A 195 -23.38 13.46 12.58
N LEU A 196 -22.48 14.40 12.88
CA LEU A 196 -21.45 14.96 12.00
C LEU A 196 -20.17 14.10 11.85
N VAL A 197 -19.81 13.81 10.60
CA VAL A 197 -18.46 14.04 10.07
C VAL A 197 -18.62 14.91 8.82
N ASN A 198 -18.96 16.19 9.01
CA ASN A 198 -19.15 17.10 7.89
C ASN A 198 -17.80 17.53 7.33
N GLY A 199 -17.43 16.96 6.19
CA GLY A 199 -16.27 17.41 5.43
C GLY A 199 -16.41 18.89 5.05
N LYS A 200 -15.47 19.72 5.53
CA LYS A 200 -15.08 20.92 4.78
C LYS A 200 -14.68 20.48 3.37
N PRO A 201 -15.08 21.19 2.29
CA PRO A 201 -14.37 21.05 1.04
C PRO A 201 -12.95 21.56 1.26
N MET A 202 -11.95 20.67 1.10
CA MET A 202 -10.51 20.93 0.91
C MET A 202 -10.10 22.36 1.30
N GLU A 203 -9.64 22.54 2.54
CA GLU A 203 -9.04 23.80 2.96
C GLU A 203 -7.82 24.05 2.05
N LEU A 204 -7.94 25.03 1.15
CA LEU A 204 -6.89 25.38 0.20
C LEU A 204 -5.65 25.74 1.02
N ALA A 205 -4.54 25.03 0.77
CA ALA A 205 -3.38 25.00 1.64
C ALA A 205 -3.04 26.39 2.22
N LYS A 206 -2.92 26.47 3.56
CA LYS A 206 -2.43 27.69 4.24
C LYS A 206 -1.13 28.11 3.56
N LYS A 207 -0.99 29.43 3.31
CA LYS A 207 -0.09 30.07 2.33
C LYS A 207 1.43 29.76 2.45
N ASN A 208 1.83 28.95 3.43
CA ASN A 208 3.20 28.56 3.74
C ASN A 208 3.46 27.04 3.67
N ASP A 209 2.47 26.18 3.39
CA ASP A 209 2.73 24.74 3.25
C ASP A 209 3.52 24.48 1.95
N PRO A 210 4.67 23.77 1.98
CA PRO A 210 5.42 23.47 0.76
C PRO A 210 4.53 22.71 -0.22
N THR A 211 4.48 23.15 -1.48
CA THR A 211 3.66 22.51 -2.52
C THR A 211 4.31 21.19 -2.96
N HIS A 212 4.14 20.16 -2.15
CA HIS A 212 4.60 18.81 -2.44
C HIS A 212 3.89 18.27 -3.67
N VAL A 213 4.66 17.93 -4.70
CA VAL A 213 4.18 17.15 -5.85
C VAL A 213 4.22 15.65 -5.53
N SER A 214 3.54 14.83 -6.32
CA SER A 214 3.70 13.38 -6.24
C SER A 214 5.14 12.97 -6.62
N PHE A 215 5.65 11.88 -6.06
CA PHE A 215 6.99 11.38 -6.38
C PHE A 215 7.16 11.09 -7.87
N GLU A 216 6.16 10.49 -8.51
CA GLU A 216 6.16 10.22 -9.96
C GLU A 216 6.26 11.50 -10.80
N LYS A 217 5.52 12.56 -10.43
CA LYS A 217 5.61 13.84 -11.12
C LYS A 217 6.97 14.51 -10.92
N PHE A 218 7.54 14.40 -9.72
CA PHE A 218 8.88 14.88 -9.41
C PHE A 218 9.96 14.14 -10.21
N LEU A 219 9.87 12.82 -10.34
CA LEU A 219 10.76 12.04 -11.20
C LEU A 219 10.61 12.42 -12.67
N GLN A 220 9.38 12.56 -13.18
CA GLN A 220 9.14 13.01 -14.56
C GLN A 220 9.82 14.36 -14.85
N GLN A 221 9.69 15.34 -13.94
CA GLN A 221 10.37 16.66 -14.04
C GLN A 221 11.89 16.54 -14.05
N ARG A 222 12.44 15.49 -13.43
CA ARG A 222 13.87 15.18 -13.36
C ARG A 222 14.33 14.15 -14.40
N ARG A 223 13.53 13.84 -15.42
CA ARG A 223 13.84 12.79 -16.43
C ARG A 223 14.19 11.42 -15.80
N PHE A 224 13.57 11.12 -14.66
CA PHE A 224 13.76 9.93 -13.84
C PHE A 224 15.17 9.79 -13.20
N GLU A 225 15.95 10.89 -13.12
CA GLU A 225 17.25 10.90 -12.46
C GLU A 225 17.16 10.86 -10.92
N THR A 226 17.44 9.68 -10.35
CA THR A 226 17.37 9.37 -8.92
C THR A 226 18.70 9.48 -8.17
N GLY A 227 19.84 9.46 -8.87
CA GLY A 227 21.17 9.34 -8.24
C GLY A 227 21.52 10.46 -7.25
N SER A 228 21.02 11.67 -7.47
CA SER A 228 21.23 12.81 -6.56
C SER A 228 20.18 12.93 -5.44
N LEU A 229 19.24 11.99 -5.32
CA LEU A 229 18.20 12.03 -4.29
C LEU A 229 18.70 11.41 -2.98
N PRO A 230 18.22 11.88 -1.80
CA PRO A 230 18.82 11.50 -0.52
C PRO A 230 18.86 9.99 -0.27
N GLY A 231 17.84 9.24 -0.70
CA GLY A 231 17.81 7.78 -0.56
C GLY A 231 18.96 7.04 -1.27
N MET A 232 19.54 7.64 -2.32
CA MET A 232 20.69 7.12 -3.09
C MET A 232 22.05 7.69 -2.64
N GLN A 233 22.06 8.79 -1.90
CA GLN A 233 23.27 9.33 -1.31
C GLN A 233 23.75 8.46 -0.15
N ARG A 234 25.03 8.59 0.23
CA ARG A 234 25.63 7.93 1.40
C ARG A 234 26.33 8.98 2.27
N TYR A 235 25.86 9.10 3.50
CA TYR A 235 26.31 10.09 4.49
C TYR A 235 27.24 9.46 5.54
N LEU A 236 27.96 8.41 5.17
CA LEU A 236 28.76 7.62 6.11
C LEU A 236 29.87 8.46 6.75
N PRO A 237 30.02 8.43 8.09
CA PRO A 237 31.19 8.94 8.79
C PRO A 237 32.47 8.24 8.32
N VAL A 238 33.62 8.91 8.46
CA VAL A 238 34.92 8.38 8.03
C VAL A 238 35.89 8.32 9.20
N LYS A 239 36.43 7.13 9.48
CA LYS A 239 37.50 6.95 10.45
C LYS A 239 38.86 7.34 9.86
N ILE A 240 39.49 8.35 10.45
CA ILE A 240 40.78 8.89 10.03
C ILE A 240 41.91 7.96 10.49
N VAL A 241 42.65 7.41 9.53
CA VAL A 241 43.85 6.60 9.78
C VAL A 241 45.10 7.44 9.52
N ARG A 242 45.95 7.60 10.54
CA ARG A 242 47.24 8.31 10.41
C ARG A 242 48.12 7.61 9.37
N GLY A 243 48.82 8.40 8.54
CA GLY A 243 49.69 7.88 7.48
C GLY A 243 48.98 7.30 6.25
N LYS A 244 47.64 7.41 6.15
CA LYS A 244 46.87 7.09 4.95
C LYS A 244 46.19 8.33 4.38
N GLN A 245 45.91 8.33 3.08
CA GLN A 245 45.06 9.35 2.46
C GLN A 245 43.60 9.09 2.87
N ASN A 246 43.07 9.94 3.74
CA ASN A 246 41.68 9.89 4.18
C ASN A 246 40.83 10.81 3.30
N LYS A 247 39.69 10.32 2.82
CA LYS A 247 38.68 11.14 2.12
C LYS A 247 37.66 11.61 3.15
N LEU A 248 37.51 12.92 3.36
CA LEU A 248 36.51 13.46 4.28
C LEU A 248 35.08 13.13 3.79
N PRO A 249 34.10 12.97 4.72
CA PRO A 249 32.70 12.80 4.33
C PRO A 249 32.19 14.00 3.53
N THR A 250 31.23 13.75 2.64
CA THR A 250 30.58 14.85 1.89
C THR A 250 29.60 15.58 2.80
N PRO A 251 29.62 16.93 2.89
CA PRO A 251 28.65 17.67 3.68
C PRO A 251 27.21 17.43 3.22
N ILE A 252 26.29 17.35 4.17
CA ILE A 252 24.85 17.24 3.94
C ILE A 252 24.28 18.65 3.97
N THR A 253 23.52 19.07 2.96
CA THR A 253 22.75 20.33 3.02
C THR A 253 21.30 20.02 3.35
N LEU A 254 20.76 20.63 4.40
CA LEU A 254 19.35 20.48 4.78
C LEU A 254 18.45 21.13 3.74
N ALA A 255 17.41 20.41 3.32
CA ALA A 255 16.44 20.89 2.34
C ALA A 255 15.07 20.23 2.56
N HIS A 256 14.00 21.04 2.63
CA HIS A 256 12.65 20.50 2.63
C HIS A 256 12.39 19.67 1.35
N GLN A 257 11.80 18.50 1.53
CA GLN A 257 11.48 17.61 0.42
C GLN A 257 10.40 18.23 -0.46
N LYS A 258 10.60 18.20 -1.79
CA LYS A 258 9.66 18.80 -2.75
C LYS A 258 8.53 17.86 -3.19
N PHE A 259 8.54 16.63 -2.70
CA PHE A 259 7.65 15.55 -3.12
C PHE A 259 7.26 14.65 -1.95
N ARG A 260 6.26 13.81 -2.17
CA ARG A 260 5.84 12.76 -1.23
C ARG A 260 5.58 11.44 -1.96
N HIS A 261 5.81 10.32 -1.26
CA HIS A 261 5.60 8.98 -1.79
C HIS A 261 4.12 8.55 -1.70
N VAL A 262 3.38 9.13 -0.76
CA VAL A 262 1.92 9.04 -0.67
C VAL A 262 1.34 10.45 -0.57
N ASP A 263 0.37 10.76 -1.44
CA ASP A 263 -0.29 12.07 -1.49
C ASP A 263 -1.54 12.16 -0.62
N TYR A 264 -2.20 11.01 -0.39
CA TYR A 264 -3.47 10.96 0.33
C TYR A 264 -3.67 9.63 1.10
N LEU A 265 -4.16 9.69 2.34
CA LEU A 265 -4.67 8.53 3.10
C LEU A 265 -6.20 8.55 3.13
N GLU A 266 -6.85 7.57 2.47
CA GLU A 266 -8.31 7.41 2.46
C GLU A 266 -8.76 6.34 3.46
N TYR A 267 -9.54 6.74 4.47
CA TYR A 267 -10.17 5.81 5.39
C TYR A 267 -11.41 5.17 4.73
N MET A 268 -11.27 3.99 4.12
CA MET A 268 -12.39 3.31 3.46
C MET A 268 -13.37 2.73 4.47
N ASN A 269 -12.84 2.08 5.51
CA ASN A 269 -13.63 1.53 6.60
C ASN A 269 -13.79 2.58 7.71
N GLU A 270 -14.80 3.44 7.55
CA GLU A 270 -15.11 4.49 8.53
C GLU A 270 -15.47 3.91 9.92
N ALA A 271 -16.10 2.73 9.97
CA ALA A 271 -16.46 2.06 11.21
C ALA A 271 -15.23 1.60 12.00
N GLU A 272 -14.14 1.24 11.32
CA GLU A 272 -12.87 0.87 11.94
C GLU A 272 -12.25 2.03 12.71
N ILE A 273 -12.08 3.18 12.05
CA ILE A 273 -11.47 4.35 12.69
C ILE A 273 -12.38 4.92 13.78
N GLN A 274 -13.70 4.84 13.62
CA GLN A 274 -14.66 5.14 14.70
C GLN A 274 -14.52 4.17 15.90
N ASN A 275 -14.23 2.89 15.68
CA ASN A 275 -13.97 1.91 16.75
C ASN A 275 -12.64 2.20 17.47
N PHE A 276 -11.56 2.47 16.73
CA PHE A 276 -10.26 2.86 17.28
C PHE A 276 -10.34 4.13 18.14
N VAL A 277 -10.89 5.22 17.58
CA VAL A 277 -11.05 6.50 18.31
C VAL A 277 -12.10 6.38 19.43
N GLY A 278 -13.15 5.58 19.23
CA GLY A 278 -14.19 5.33 20.23
C GLY A 278 -13.65 4.61 21.47
N HIS A 279 -12.73 3.66 21.29
CA HIS A 279 -12.05 3.01 22.41
C HIS A 279 -11.22 4.00 23.22
N TRP A 280 -10.40 4.82 22.57
CA TRP A 280 -9.62 5.86 23.24
C TRP A 280 -10.49 6.86 24.00
N ARG A 281 -11.60 7.33 23.39
CA ARG A 281 -12.60 8.16 24.06
C ARG A 281 -13.26 7.47 25.26
N SER A 282 -13.44 6.15 25.23
CA SER A 282 -14.00 5.39 26.37
C SER A 282 -13.05 5.27 27.58
N LYS A 283 -11.79 5.67 27.40
CA LYS A 283 -10.75 5.77 28.43
C LYS A 283 -10.36 7.23 28.72
N ASP A 284 -11.33 8.14 28.52
CA ASP A 284 -11.19 9.60 28.69
C ASP A 284 -9.99 10.22 27.95
N MET A 285 -9.54 9.56 26.87
CA MET A 285 -8.35 9.92 26.07
C MET A 285 -7.00 9.90 26.83
N MET A 286 -6.97 9.28 28.02
CA MET A 286 -5.78 9.21 28.88
C MET A 286 -4.80 8.11 28.43
N GLU A 287 -5.32 6.91 28.19
CA GLU A 287 -4.55 5.74 27.78
C GLU A 287 -4.22 5.80 26.28
N GLN A 288 -2.98 6.10 25.89
CA GLN A 288 -2.65 6.21 24.46
C GLN A 288 -2.64 4.83 23.75
N ARG A 289 -3.15 4.77 22.52
CA ARG A 289 -3.27 3.54 21.72
C ARG A 289 -2.74 3.72 20.29
N GLY A 290 -2.26 2.64 19.68
CA GLY A 290 -1.82 2.61 18.29
C GLY A 290 -2.04 1.27 17.60
N GLY A 291 -2.01 1.28 16.27
CA GLY A 291 -2.24 0.10 15.45
C GLY A 291 -1.61 0.19 14.04
N TYR A 292 -1.28 -0.97 13.47
CA TYR A 292 -0.84 -1.07 12.08
C TYR A 292 -2.04 -0.95 11.13
N MET A 293 -1.95 -0.02 10.18
CA MET A 293 -2.99 0.16 9.17
C MET A 293 -2.78 -0.83 8.02
N TYR A 294 -3.81 -1.61 7.71
CA TYR A 294 -3.85 -2.52 6.56
C TYR A 294 -4.77 -1.97 5.47
N GLY A 295 -4.34 -2.14 4.22
CA GLY A 295 -4.93 -1.41 3.12
C GLY A 295 -4.31 -1.74 1.76
N TYR A 296 -4.44 -0.84 0.80
CA TYR A 296 -3.79 -0.93 -0.51
C TYR A 296 -3.54 0.45 -1.10
N TYR A 297 -2.55 0.55 -2.00
CA TYR A 297 -2.31 1.76 -2.77
C TYR A 297 -3.10 1.76 -4.09
N ARG A 298 -3.52 2.95 -4.54
CA ARG A 298 -4.12 3.17 -5.86
C ARG A 298 -3.79 4.58 -6.38
N PRO A 299 -3.92 4.85 -7.70
CA PRO A 299 -3.78 6.20 -8.22
C PRO A 299 -4.76 7.19 -7.59
N ASP A 300 -4.27 8.38 -7.26
CA ASP A 300 -5.08 9.51 -6.86
C ASP A 300 -5.73 10.19 -8.09
N LYS A 301 -6.86 10.88 -7.88
CA LYS A 301 -7.62 11.56 -8.94
C LYS A 301 -7.57 13.08 -8.88
N HIS A 302 -7.00 13.62 -7.79
CA HIS A 302 -6.91 15.04 -7.50
C HIS A 302 -5.46 15.54 -7.52
N VAL A 303 -4.49 14.63 -7.38
CA VAL A 303 -3.06 14.92 -7.57
C VAL A 303 -2.55 14.24 -8.85
N GLU A 304 -1.86 15.00 -9.70
CA GLU A 304 -1.28 14.48 -10.95
C GLU A 304 -0.24 13.40 -10.66
N LEU A 305 -0.41 12.21 -11.26
CA LEU A 305 0.40 11.00 -10.97
C LEU A 305 0.47 10.64 -9.47
N GLY A 306 -0.50 11.09 -8.67
CA GLY A 306 -0.47 10.92 -7.23
C GLY A 306 -0.79 9.51 -6.77
N VAL A 307 -0.34 9.17 -5.56
CA VAL A 307 -0.58 7.88 -4.90
C VAL A 307 -1.48 8.07 -3.68
N ARG A 308 -2.56 7.30 -3.62
CA ARG A 308 -3.49 7.24 -2.48
C ARG A 308 -3.34 5.90 -1.76
N ALA A 309 -2.95 5.95 -0.50
CA ALA A 309 -3.10 4.83 0.43
C ALA A 309 -4.58 4.72 0.84
N VAL A 310 -5.12 3.51 0.90
CA VAL A 310 -6.52 3.26 1.26
C VAL A 310 -6.55 2.29 2.42
N MET A 311 -6.97 2.75 3.60
CA MET A 311 -7.06 1.97 4.83
C MET A 311 -8.40 1.23 4.90
N GLU A 312 -8.35 -0.08 5.14
CA GLU A 312 -9.52 -0.96 5.27
C GLU A 312 -9.63 -1.57 6.69
N ALA A 313 -8.50 -1.73 7.42
CA ALA A 313 -8.48 -2.23 8.80
C ALA A 313 -7.29 -1.67 9.63
N ILE A 314 -7.40 -1.77 10.97
CA ILE A 314 -6.35 -1.38 11.93
C ILE A 314 -6.10 -2.55 12.89
N TYR A 315 -4.90 -3.13 12.89
CA TYR A 315 -4.51 -4.13 13.89
C TYR A 315 -3.86 -3.45 15.10
N GLU A 316 -4.33 -3.71 16.32
CA GLU A 316 -3.74 -3.16 17.55
C GLU A 316 -2.74 -4.17 18.17
N PRO A 317 -1.41 -3.99 18.04
CA PRO A 317 -0.44 -4.89 18.64
C PRO A 317 -0.39 -4.75 20.17
N PRO A 318 0.25 -5.69 20.90
CA PRO A 318 0.53 -5.56 22.32
C PRO A 318 1.31 -4.26 22.63
N GLN A 319 0.81 -3.46 23.56
CA GLN A 319 1.30 -2.10 23.84
C GLN A 319 1.07 -1.70 25.31
N SER A 320 1.86 -0.75 25.80
CA SER A 320 1.70 -0.18 27.16
C SER A 320 1.06 1.22 27.10
N GLU A 321 0.04 1.42 27.91
CA GLU A 321 -1.00 2.46 27.72
C GLU A 321 -0.77 3.75 28.54
N GLN A 322 0.49 4.16 28.76
CA GLN A 322 0.82 5.37 29.53
C GLN A 322 0.88 6.61 28.62
N ASP A 323 1.90 7.46 28.74
CA ASP A 323 1.91 8.80 28.11
C ASP A 323 2.24 8.80 26.60
N HIS A 324 2.78 7.71 26.07
CA HIS A 324 3.18 7.56 24.67
C HIS A 324 3.08 6.11 24.22
N VAL A 325 2.66 5.89 22.97
CA VAL A 325 2.53 4.54 22.42
C VAL A 325 3.90 4.00 22.06
N THR A 326 4.48 3.22 22.95
CA THR A 326 5.57 2.31 22.60
C THR A 326 4.99 1.00 22.08
N PHE A 327 5.56 0.50 20.99
CA PHE A 327 5.49 -0.94 20.72
C PHE A 327 6.14 -1.63 21.90
N SER A 328 5.35 -2.38 22.67
CA SER A 328 5.92 -3.15 23.77
C SER A 328 6.90 -4.18 23.18
N ASN A 329 8.01 -4.45 23.86
CA ASN A 329 8.94 -5.53 23.46
C ASN A 329 8.36 -6.93 23.73
N LEU A 330 7.03 -7.06 23.81
CA LEU A 330 6.33 -8.32 23.97
C LEU A 330 6.33 -9.08 22.63
N PRO A 331 6.43 -10.42 22.65
CA PRO A 331 6.23 -11.23 21.44
C PRO A 331 4.84 -10.99 20.85
N ASP A 332 4.79 -10.62 19.58
CA ASP A 332 3.55 -10.41 18.82
C ASP A 332 3.52 -11.32 17.59
N ASP A 333 3.09 -12.56 17.80
CA ASP A 333 2.81 -13.49 16.71
C ASP A 333 1.51 -13.12 15.97
N GLY A 334 0.63 -12.35 16.60
CA GLY A 334 -0.61 -11.86 15.99
C GLY A 334 -0.38 -10.88 14.84
N THR A 335 0.66 -10.02 14.89
CA THR A 335 1.05 -9.18 13.75
C THR A 335 1.35 -10.01 12.49
N LYS A 336 1.99 -11.18 12.63
CA LYS A 336 2.29 -12.07 11.48
C LYS A 336 1.02 -12.67 10.89
N ILE A 337 0.10 -13.11 11.75
CA ILE A 337 -1.22 -13.61 11.35
C ILE A 337 -2.00 -12.50 10.63
N ALA A 338 -2.00 -11.28 11.17
CA ALA A 338 -2.61 -10.11 10.55
C ALA A 338 -2.01 -9.78 9.18
N ASP A 339 -0.68 -9.83 9.02
CA ASP A 339 0.01 -9.70 7.73
C ASP A 339 -0.46 -10.76 6.72
N GLN A 340 -0.56 -12.03 7.14
CA GLN A 340 -0.96 -13.15 6.28
C GLN A 340 -2.43 -13.11 5.86
N VAL A 341 -3.34 -12.77 6.79
CA VAL A 341 -4.77 -12.56 6.53
C VAL A 341 -4.97 -11.38 5.58
N ALA A 342 -4.26 -10.26 5.82
CA ALA A 342 -4.27 -9.10 4.94
C ALA A 342 -3.77 -9.45 3.52
N GLU A 343 -2.62 -10.13 3.39
CA GLU A 343 -2.07 -10.53 2.10
C GLU A 343 -3.04 -11.43 1.31
N ARG A 344 -3.74 -12.36 1.96
CA ARG A 344 -4.72 -13.24 1.29
C ARG A 344 -5.92 -12.47 0.74
N LEU A 345 -6.35 -11.42 1.45
CA LEU A 345 -7.37 -10.47 1.01
C LEU A 345 -6.87 -9.49 -0.08
N GLY A 346 -5.56 -9.50 -0.40
CA GLY A 346 -4.93 -8.59 -1.36
C GLY A 346 -4.58 -7.21 -0.80
N LEU A 347 -4.55 -7.10 0.53
CA LEU A 347 -4.12 -5.96 1.32
C LEU A 347 -2.62 -6.07 1.68
N GLU A 348 -2.05 -4.97 2.14
CA GLU A 348 -0.70 -4.86 2.68
C GLU A 348 -0.67 -3.89 3.87
N LYS A 349 0.40 -3.95 4.68
CA LYS A 349 0.63 -3.02 5.79
C LYS A 349 1.06 -1.66 5.23
N ILE A 350 0.14 -0.71 5.17
CA ILE A 350 0.33 0.60 4.52
C ILE A 350 0.87 1.69 5.45
N GLY A 351 0.83 1.48 6.77
CA GLY A 351 1.22 2.50 7.73
C GLY A 351 0.96 2.14 9.19
N TRP A 352 1.07 3.16 10.04
CA TRP A 352 0.82 3.10 11.48
C TRP A 352 -0.10 4.26 11.91
N ILE A 353 -1.03 4.01 12.81
CA ILE A 353 -1.87 5.02 13.45
C ILE A 353 -1.62 5.01 14.96
N TYR A 354 -1.56 6.19 15.60
CA TYR A 354 -1.49 6.29 17.06
C TYR A 354 -2.21 7.53 17.59
N THR A 355 -2.72 7.44 18.82
CA THR A 355 -3.28 8.57 19.57
C THR A 355 -2.16 9.30 20.31
N ALA A 356 -2.30 10.61 20.46
CA ALA A 356 -1.41 11.42 21.28
C ALA A 356 -2.14 12.62 21.88
N LEU A 357 -1.57 13.17 22.95
CA LEU A 357 -2.07 14.38 23.60
C LEU A 357 -1.97 15.62 22.67
N PRO A 358 -2.77 16.69 22.91
CA PRO A 358 -2.66 17.95 22.18
C PRO A 358 -1.26 18.56 22.31
N LYS A 359 -0.76 19.16 21.23
CA LYS A 359 0.48 19.94 21.19
C LYS A 359 0.44 20.97 20.05
N ASP A 360 1.21 22.04 20.19
CA ASP A 360 1.27 23.14 19.22
C ASP A 360 2.10 22.78 17.96
N GLU A 361 3.13 21.94 18.14
CA GLU A 361 4.04 21.49 17.07
C GLU A 361 3.45 20.31 16.26
N LEU A 362 3.91 20.13 15.02
CA LEU A 362 3.45 19.01 14.19
C LEU A 362 3.88 17.67 14.79
N LEU A 363 5.19 17.51 14.93
CA LEU A 363 5.87 16.34 15.46
C LEU A 363 7.10 16.82 16.22
N ASN A 364 7.40 16.21 17.35
CA ASN A 364 8.66 16.45 18.05
C ASN A 364 9.81 15.63 17.43
N SER A 365 11.04 15.90 17.87
CA SER A 365 12.25 15.21 17.40
C SER A 365 12.17 13.69 17.51
N GLN A 366 11.60 13.17 18.62
CA GLN A 366 11.43 11.74 18.86
C GLN A 366 10.40 11.12 17.91
N GLU A 367 9.23 11.74 17.72
CA GLU A 367 8.21 11.28 16.75
C GLU A 367 8.77 11.25 15.33
N VAL A 368 9.52 12.27 14.90
CA VAL A 368 10.17 12.30 13.58
C VAL A 368 11.18 11.16 13.42
N LEU A 369 11.98 10.87 14.45
CA LEU A 369 12.93 9.77 14.45
C LEU A 369 12.24 8.39 14.44
N GLU A 370 11.13 8.21 15.17
CA GLU A 370 10.35 6.96 15.12
C GLU A 370 9.68 6.74 13.75
N ILE A 371 9.14 7.79 13.13
CA ILE A 371 8.63 7.70 11.74
C ILE A 371 9.75 7.31 10.79
N ALA A 372 10.95 7.88 10.95
CA ALA A 372 12.12 7.51 10.15
C ALA A 372 12.57 6.05 10.39
N LYS A 373 12.54 5.54 11.62
CA LYS A 373 12.80 4.14 11.94
C LYS A 373 11.78 3.22 11.26
N LEU A 374 10.50 3.56 11.33
CA LEU A 374 9.42 2.78 10.68
C LEU A 374 9.54 2.80 9.15
N GLN A 375 9.75 3.96 8.52
CA GLN A 375 9.98 4.05 7.07
C GLN A 375 11.25 3.32 6.63
N GLN A 376 12.31 3.32 7.44
CA GLN A 376 13.54 2.56 7.17
C GLN A 376 13.32 1.04 7.30
N LYS A 377 12.49 0.60 8.27
CA LYS A 377 12.07 -0.80 8.44
C LYS A 377 11.19 -1.29 7.29
N TYR A 378 10.27 -0.45 6.82
CA TYR A 378 9.35 -0.73 5.71
C TYR A 378 9.80 -0.04 4.41
N ARG A 379 11.11 -0.05 4.14
CA ARG A 379 11.70 0.46 2.90
C ARG A 379 11.62 -0.60 1.80
N THR A 380 11.37 -0.17 0.57
CA THR A 380 11.25 -1.05 -0.59
C THR A 380 12.05 -0.51 -1.78
N SER A 381 12.69 -1.42 -2.53
CA SER A 381 13.34 -1.15 -3.82
C SER A 381 12.42 -1.46 -5.01
N ALA A 382 11.15 -1.80 -4.78
CA ALA A 382 10.21 -2.23 -5.81
C ALA A 382 9.75 -1.11 -6.78
N HIS A 383 10.22 0.12 -6.60
CA HIS A 383 9.98 1.21 -7.54
C HIS A 383 10.80 1.00 -8.82
N TYR A 384 10.19 1.18 -9.99
CA TYR A 384 10.79 0.84 -11.30
C TYR A 384 12.11 1.57 -11.60
N SER A 385 12.32 2.75 -11.02
CA SER A 385 13.58 3.50 -11.14
C SER A 385 14.72 2.97 -10.24
N GLY A 386 14.52 1.83 -9.58
CA GLY A 386 15.42 1.28 -8.56
C GLY A 386 15.53 2.14 -7.29
N TYR A 387 14.66 3.14 -7.10
CA TYR A 387 14.76 4.04 -5.95
C TYR A 387 14.24 3.38 -4.67
N GLU A 388 15.13 3.23 -3.69
CA GLU A 388 14.78 2.71 -2.38
C GLU A 388 14.05 3.79 -1.55
N CYS A 389 12.74 3.65 -1.39
CA CYS A 389 11.88 4.57 -0.66
C CYS A 389 10.89 3.82 0.23
N SER A 390 10.02 4.55 0.94
CA SER A 390 8.92 3.95 1.69
C SER A 390 7.62 4.70 1.43
N THR A 391 6.56 3.93 1.15
CA THR A 391 5.17 4.40 1.07
C THR A 391 4.45 4.23 2.41
N PHE A 392 5.16 3.83 3.47
CA PHE A 392 4.61 3.72 4.82
C PHE A 392 4.26 5.11 5.34
N VAL A 393 3.02 5.29 5.77
CA VAL A 393 2.50 6.55 6.33
C VAL A 393 2.26 6.44 7.83
N THR A 394 2.38 7.56 8.53
CA THR A 394 2.07 7.67 9.96
C THR A 394 0.89 8.61 10.17
N CYS A 395 -0.16 8.12 10.81
CA CYS A 395 -1.35 8.87 11.16
C CYS A 395 -1.37 9.15 12.67
N THR A 396 -1.37 10.42 13.07
CA THR A 396 -1.61 10.82 14.46
C THR A 396 -3.08 11.13 14.65
N VAL A 397 -3.67 10.68 15.75
CA VAL A 397 -4.98 11.12 16.24
C VAL A 397 -4.75 11.98 17.48
N ARG A 398 -5.15 13.24 17.46
CA ARG A 398 -4.98 14.16 18.61
C ARG A 398 -6.28 14.93 18.86
N PRO A 399 -6.60 15.34 20.11
CA PRO A 399 -7.75 16.20 20.35
C PRO A 399 -7.44 17.58 19.77
N ASP A 400 -8.29 18.09 18.89
CA ASP A 400 -8.10 19.40 18.26
C ASP A 400 -8.71 20.51 19.13
N PRO A 401 -7.90 21.44 19.70
CA PRO A 401 -8.42 22.54 20.51
C PRO A 401 -9.34 23.49 19.72
N GLU A 402 -9.11 23.67 18.41
CA GLU A 402 -9.95 24.53 17.56
C GLU A 402 -11.35 23.92 17.33
N ASN A 403 -11.46 22.58 17.40
CA ASN A 403 -12.69 21.81 17.27
C ASN A 403 -13.20 21.29 18.62
N GLY A 404 -12.98 22.04 19.71
CA GLY A 404 -13.54 21.76 21.04
C GLY A 404 -13.01 20.48 21.70
N GLY A 405 -11.77 20.07 21.37
CA GLY A 405 -11.15 18.85 21.86
C GLY A 405 -11.61 17.57 21.14
N ASN A 406 -12.34 17.68 20.03
CA ASN A 406 -12.67 16.50 19.23
C ASN A 406 -11.39 15.90 18.59
N PRO A 407 -11.17 14.58 18.69
CA PRO A 407 -10.12 13.89 17.95
C PRO A 407 -10.12 14.19 16.44
N ASP A 408 -8.97 14.62 15.94
CA ASP A 408 -8.66 14.95 14.54
C ASP A 408 -7.47 14.11 14.05
N THR A 409 -7.45 13.80 12.76
CA THR A 409 -6.39 13.02 12.10
C THR A 409 -5.40 13.91 11.39
N LYS A 410 -4.10 13.63 11.55
CA LYS A 410 -3.02 14.30 10.79
C LYS A 410 -2.03 13.25 10.31
N VAL A 411 -1.69 13.28 9.02
CA VAL A 411 -0.89 12.22 8.39
C VAL A 411 0.44 12.77 7.89
N PHE A 412 1.50 11.99 8.13
CA PHE A 412 2.88 12.38 7.91
C PHE A 412 3.68 11.24 7.26
N GLN A 413 4.73 11.64 6.56
CA GLN A 413 5.91 10.83 6.27
C GLN A 413 7.14 11.61 6.79
N CYS A 414 8.26 10.91 7.04
CA CYS A 414 9.56 11.57 7.10
C CYS A 414 10.14 11.72 5.69
N SER A 415 10.99 12.72 5.51
CA SER A 415 11.77 12.90 4.29
C SER A 415 12.77 11.76 4.05
N ASP A 416 13.10 11.53 2.78
CA ASP A 416 14.18 10.62 2.37
C ASP A 416 15.53 11.05 2.96
N GLN A 417 15.74 12.34 3.24
CA GLN A 417 16.93 12.84 3.91
C GLN A 417 16.99 12.37 5.37
N ALA A 418 15.87 12.42 6.09
CA ALA A 418 15.77 11.88 7.45
C ALA A 418 16.07 10.37 7.48
N SER A 419 15.43 9.61 6.58
CA SER A 419 15.64 8.16 6.45
C SER A 419 17.09 7.81 6.09
N ALA A 420 17.72 8.55 5.17
CA ALA A 420 19.12 8.32 4.79
C ALA A 420 20.11 8.73 5.89
N MET A 421 19.88 9.84 6.61
CA MET A 421 20.71 10.26 7.75
C MET A 421 20.59 9.32 8.94
N LEU A 422 19.40 8.74 9.17
CA LEU A 422 19.20 7.69 10.16
C LEU A 422 19.94 6.40 9.78
N ARG A 423 19.77 5.94 8.54
CA ARG A 423 20.40 4.73 7.99
C ARG A 423 21.93 4.78 8.04
N ASP A 424 22.50 5.96 7.81
CA ASP A 424 23.96 6.18 7.81
C ASP A 424 24.46 6.75 9.16
N GLU A 425 23.71 6.52 10.26
CA GLU A 425 24.09 6.78 11.66
C GLU A 425 24.55 8.22 11.97
N CYS A 426 24.00 9.21 11.26
CA CYS A 426 24.32 10.63 11.45
C CYS A 426 23.56 11.29 12.60
N LEU A 427 22.43 10.70 13.03
CA LEU A 427 21.48 11.30 13.97
C LEU A 427 21.71 10.76 15.40
N ASP A 428 21.60 11.66 16.37
CA ASP A 428 21.68 11.32 17.78
C ASP A 428 20.29 10.89 18.29
N LEU A 429 20.13 9.59 18.52
CA LEU A 429 18.85 9.00 18.93
C LEU A 429 18.53 9.22 20.42
N ASP A 430 19.54 9.60 21.21
CA ASP A 430 19.44 9.87 22.64
C ASP A 430 19.37 11.39 22.91
N ASN A 431 18.80 12.16 21.97
CA ASN A 431 18.59 13.59 22.16
C ASN A 431 17.42 13.85 23.13
N PRO A 432 17.65 14.49 24.30
CA PRO A 432 16.59 14.76 25.25
C PRO A 432 15.76 16.01 24.89
N ASP A 433 16.19 16.80 23.90
CA ASP A 433 15.44 17.98 23.45
C ASP A 433 14.36 17.59 22.43
N PRO A 434 13.06 17.73 22.75
CA PRO A 434 11.97 17.44 21.82
C PRO A 434 11.91 18.44 20.65
N LYS A 435 12.52 19.62 20.77
CA LYS A 435 12.39 20.72 19.79
C LYS A 435 13.55 20.80 18.79
N SER A 436 14.53 19.90 18.87
CA SER A 436 15.62 19.84 17.89
C SER A 436 16.00 18.40 17.54
N ILE A 437 16.45 18.22 16.31
CA ILE A 437 17.23 17.05 15.89
C ILE A 437 18.70 17.38 16.16
N ARG A 438 19.44 16.46 16.79
CA ARG A 438 20.87 16.59 17.09
C ARG A 438 21.68 15.65 16.20
N ILE A 439 22.83 16.13 15.72
CA ILE A 439 23.80 15.31 15.00
C ILE A 439 24.62 14.49 16.00
N ARG A 440 24.81 13.20 15.74
CA ARG A 440 25.61 12.30 16.58
C ARG A 440 27.05 12.80 16.63
N LYS A 441 27.66 12.77 17.81
CA LYS A 441 29.11 13.00 17.97
C LYS A 441 29.89 11.80 17.43
N GLY A 442 30.89 12.06 16.59
CA GLY A 442 31.82 11.01 16.14
C GLY A 442 32.62 10.43 17.30
N GLY A 443 32.87 9.12 17.26
CA GLY A 443 33.77 8.43 18.19
C GLY A 443 35.25 8.67 17.88
N ASP A 444 36.14 7.93 18.54
CA ASP A 444 37.59 8.14 18.45
C ASP A 444 38.14 8.00 17.01
N GLY A 445 38.53 9.15 16.45
CA GLY A 445 39.05 9.29 15.09
C GLY A 445 37.97 9.23 14.00
N GLU A 446 36.68 9.19 14.35
CA GLU A 446 35.55 9.24 13.42
C GLU A 446 35.19 10.71 13.11
N VAL A 447 35.20 11.06 11.82
CA VAL A 447 34.73 12.36 11.33
C VAL A 447 33.34 12.19 10.75
N MET A 448 32.37 12.88 11.34
CA MET A 448 30.99 12.96 10.85
C MET A 448 30.90 13.89 9.63
N PRO A 449 29.93 13.70 8.72
CA PRO A 449 29.62 14.72 7.73
C PRO A 449 29.10 16.01 8.41
N ALA A 450 29.59 17.16 7.97
CA ALA A 450 29.04 18.46 8.35
C ALA A 450 27.61 18.60 7.83
N VAL A 451 26.71 19.22 8.62
CA VAL A 451 25.29 19.34 8.29
C VAL A 451 24.94 20.82 8.16
N LEU A 452 24.72 21.25 6.92
CA LEU A 452 24.64 22.65 6.56
C LEU A 452 23.19 23.13 6.54
N GLN A 453 22.85 24.03 7.46
CA GLN A 453 21.64 24.84 7.41
C GLN A 453 21.96 26.20 6.79
N SER A 454 21.39 26.51 5.63
CA SER A 454 21.66 27.77 4.89
C SER A 454 23.16 28.06 4.69
N GLY A 455 23.96 27.02 4.44
CA GLY A 455 25.41 27.11 4.23
C GLY A 455 26.27 27.21 5.50
N LYS A 456 25.68 27.15 6.71
CA LYS A 456 26.39 27.12 7.99
C LYS A 456 26.28 25.73 8.61
N ASP A 457 27.38 25.23 9.16
CA ASP A 457 27.37 23.95 9.89
C ASP A 457 26.50 24.05 11.16
N ALA A 458 25.66 23.05 11.37
CA ALA A 458 24.59 23.04 12.36
C ALA A 458 24.58 21.70 13.11
N GLY A 459 25.09 21.70 14.34
CA GLY A 459 25.07 20.52 15.22
C GLY A 459 23.66 20.13 15.72
N THR A 460 22.71 21.07 15.65
CA THR A 460 21.28 20.85 15.88
C THR A 460 20.46 21.66 14.87
N PHE A 461 19.24 21.19 14.55
CA PHE A 461 18.29 21.86 13.66
C PHE A 461 16.85 21.47 13.99
N ASP A 462 15.89 22.19 13.40
CA ASP A 462 14.45 22.02 13.65
C ASP A 462 13.88 20.70 13.06
N PRO A 463 13.01 19.94 13.76
CA PRO A 463 12.34 18.76 13.21
C PRO A 463 11.57 19.00 11.89
N ASP A 464 11.04 20.21 11.65
CA ASP A 464 10.27 20.55 10.44
C ASP A 464 11.05 20.34 9.12
N TRP A 465 12.39 20.34 9.16
CA TRP A 465 13.22 19.98 7.98
C TRP A 465 12.96 18.56 7.48
N PHE A 466 12.51 17.67 8.37
CA PHE A 466 12.31 16.25 8.09
C PHE A 466 10.84 15.86 7.88
N ILE A 467 9.88 16.75 8.14
CA ILE A 467 8.45 16.44 8.09
C ILE A 467 7.90 16.61 6.66
N VAL A 468 7.17 15.61 6.18
CA VAL A 468 6.40 15.63 4.93
C VAL A 468 4.92 15.41 5.27
N ARG A 469 4.07 16.40 4.97
CA ARG A 469 2.61 16.30 5.26
C ARG A 469 1.87 15.55 4.14
N VAL A 470 0.99 14.63 4.55
CA VAL A 470 0.09 13.86 3.69
C VAL A 470 -1.34 14.28 4.00
N ASN A 471 -2.17 14.43 2.97
CA ASN A 471 -3.58 14.76 3.16
C ASN A 471 -4.39 13.50 3.52
N ASP A 472 -5.53 13.63 4.18
CA ASP A 472 -6.36 12.49 4.55
C ASP A 472 -7.87 12.74 4.46
N GLY A 473 -8.66 11.71 4.76
CA GLY A 473 -10.11 11.80 4.91
C GLY A 473 -10.92 10.64 4.31
N VAL A 474 -12.25 10.77 4.39
CA VAL A 474 -13.20 9.72 4.00
C VAL A 474 -13.68 9.81 2.54
N PRO A 475 -14.08 8.70 1.90
CA PRO A 475 -14.66 8.71 0.55
C PRO A 475 -15.94 9.55 0.45
N ARG A 476 -15.96 10.57 -0.42
CA ARG A 476 -17.15 11.43 -0.69
C ARG A 476 -18.44 10.71 -1.10
N LYS A 477 -18.33 9.47 -1.58
CA LYS A 477 -19.46 8.56 -1.82
C LYS A 477 -19.18 7.30 -1.02
N ARG A 478 -20.18 6.75 -0.33
CA ARG A 478 -20.07 5.46 0.38
C ARG A 478 -19.70 4.36 -0.61
N LYS A 479 -18.40 4.09 -0.72
CA LYS A 479 -17.85 2.90 -1.38
C LYS A 479 -17.98 1.73 -0.41
N LYS A 480 -17.97 0.51 -0.95
CA LYS A 480 -17.97 -0.69 -0.13
C LYS A 480 -16.53 -1.03 0.25
N SER A 481 -16.22 -0.90 1.54
CA SER A 481 -15.09 -1.55 2.21
C SER A 481 -15.05 -3.05 1.87
N ILE A 482 -13.87 -3.66 1.96
CA ILE A 482 -13.71 -5.12 1.86
C ILE A 482 -14.35 -5.78 3.08
N PHE A 483 -14.18 -5.18 4.26
CA PHE A 483 -14.86 -5.61 5.48
C PHE A 483 -16.26 -4.99 5.54
N ALA A 484 -17.28 -5.84 5.65
CA ALA A 484 -18.67 -5.42 5.81
C ALA A 484 -18.97 -4.97 7.25
N HIS A 485 -18.15 -5.41 8.21
CA HIS A 485 -18.35 -5.22 9.64
C HIS A 485 -17.02 -4.92 10.35
N SER A 486 -17.10 -4.06 11.37
CA SER A 486 -16.07 -3.83 12.40
C SER A 486 -16.80 -3.93 13.76
N LYS A 487 -17.20 -5.15 14.13
CA LYS A 487 -18.07 -5.45 15.28
C LYS A 487 -17.50 -6.53 16.19
N PHE A 488 -16.61 -7.38 15.70
CA PHE A 488 -15.89 -8.32 16.55
C PHE A 488 -14.95 -7.52 17.51
N PRO A 489 -14.69 -8.00 18.73
CA PRO A 489 -13.78 -7.29 19.62
C PRO A 489 -12.38 -7.20 19.02
N VAL A 490 -11.75 -6.04 19.18
CA VAL A 490 -10.36 -5.81 18.77
C VAL A 490 -9.41 -6.47 19.77
N GLU A 491 -8.34 -7.06 19.26
CA GLU A 491 -7.25 -7.67 20.01
C GLU A 491 -6.53 -6.68 20.95
N ASN A 492 -5.83 -7.23 21.95
CA ASN A 492 -4.88 -6.49 22.82
C ASN A 492 -5.45 -5.25 23.54
N ARG A 493 -6.77 -5.14 23.72
CA ARG A 493 -7.41 -4.08 24.51
C ARG A 493 -7.58 -4.50 25.97
N GLY A 494 -7.14 -3.64 26.88
CA GLY A 494 -7.06 -3.93 28.31
C GLY A 494 -8.40 -4.23 29.02
N PRO A 495 -8.34 -4.60 30.31
CA PRO A 495 -9.52 -4.92 31.13
C PRO A 495 -10.61 -3.84 31.06
N GLY A 496 -11.87 -4.28 31.08
CA GLY A 496 -13.04 -3.42 30.85
C GLY A 496 -13.46 -3.30 29.37
N SER A 497 -12.56 -3.61 28.42
CA SER A 497 -12.92 -3.78 27.01
C SER A 497 -13.53 -5.15 26.75
N LYS A 498 -14.37 -5.27 25.71
CA LYS A 498 -14.82 -6.58 25.20
C LYS A 498 -13.60 -7.40 24.79
N GLN A 499 -13.52 -8.64 25.26
CA GLN A 499 -12.40 -9.55 24.99
C GLN A 499 -12.75 -10.50 23.85
N GLN A 500 -11.76 -10.88 23.06
CA GLN A 500 -11.90 -11.90 22.02
C GLN A 500 -12.00 -13.29 22.68
N ASN A 501 -13.14 -13.96 22.50
CA ASN A 501 -13.37 -15.32 22.97
C ASN A 501 -14.58 -15.95 22.26
N ARG A 502 -14.84 -17.23 22.53
CA ARG A 502 -15.95 -18.00 21.96
C ARG A 502 -17.35 -17.41 22.26
N GLN A 503 -17.52 -16.76 23.41
CA GLN A 503 -18.79 -16.08 23.72
C GLN A 503 -18.97 -14.82 22.84
N ALA A 504 -17.90 -14.05 22.62
CA ALA A 504 -17.92 -12.91 21.71
C ALA A 504 -18.19 -13.34 20.25
N LEU A 505 -17.69 -14.52 19.83
CA LEU A 505 -18.05 -15.13 18.54
C LEU A 505 -19.55 -15.43 18.45
N ARG A 506 -20.13 -16.10 19.46
CA ARG A 506 -21.58 -16.38 19.50
C ARG A 506 -22.42 -15.11 19.50
N ASP A 507 -21.99 -14.07 20.22
CA ASP A 507 -22.66 -12.77 20.27
C ASP A 507 -22.55 -12.01 18.94
N TYR A 508 -21.39 -12.06 18.29
CA TYR A 508 -21.18 -11.55 16.94
C TYR A 508 -22.09 -12.28 15.94
N MET A 509 -22.05 -13.62 15.91
CA MET A 509 -22.81 -14.45 14.96
C MET A 509 -24.32 -14.36 15.13
N ARG A 510 -24.82 -14.02 16.34
CA ARG A 510 -26.23 -13.70 16.60
C ARG A 510 -26.62 -12.29 16.13
N THR A 511 -25.69 -11.34 16.23
CA THR A 511 -25.91 -9.92 15.88
C THR A 511 -25.74 -9.67 14.38
N VAL A 512 -24.80 -10.36 13.75
CA VAL A 512 -24.49 -10.30 12.32
C VAL A 512 -25.19 -11.46 11.62
N LYS A 513 -26.42 -11.20 11.17
CA LYS A 513 -27.23 -12.17 10.43
C LYS A 513 -26.88 -12.15 8.95
N THR A 514 -26.97 -13.32 8.32
CA THR A 514 -26.88 -13.46 6.86
C THR A 514 -27.98 -12.64 6.19
N GLY A 515 -27.60 -11.68 5.34
CA GLY A 515 -28.54 -10.90 4.53
C GLY A 515 -28.99 -11.66 3.28
N PRO A 516 -29.88 -11.08 2.45
CA PRO A 516 -30.23 -11.65 1.15
C PRO A 516 -29.01 -11.57 0.20
N GLY A 517 -28.38 -12.71 -0.04
CA GLY A 517 -27.21 -12.86 -0.90
C GLY A 517 -26.16 -13.81 -0.31
N PRO A 518 -24.97 -13.91 -0.93
CA PRO A 518 -23.92 -14.81 -0.47
C PRO A 518 -23.42 -14.48 0.94
N ASN A 519 -23.12 -15.52 1.72
CA ASN A 519 -22.93 -15.42 3.16
C ASN A 519 -21.57 -14.82 3.62
N TRP A 520 -20.58 -14.65 2.74
CA TRP A 520 -19.24 -14.12 3.06
C TRP A 520 -19.26 -12.81 3.85
N ALA A 521 -20.26 -11.95 3.61
CA ALA A 521 -20.36 -10.65 4.26
C ALA A 521 -20.42 -10.78 5.79
N ARG A 522 -21.02 -11.87 6.30
CA ARG A 522 -21.09 -12.19 7.73
C ARG A 522 -19.71 -12.42 8.36
N PHE A 523 -18.75 -12.92 7.58
CA PHE A 523 -17.37 -13.21 8.00
C PHE A 523 -16.38 -12.09 7.63
N ALA A 524 -16.85 -11.04 6.94
CA ALA A 524 -16.03 -9.92 6.49
C ALA A 524 -15.81 -8.89 7.61
N ASP A 525 -15.10 -9.30 8.66
CA ASP A 525 -14.62 -8.49 9.79
C ASP A 525 -13.15 -8.87 10.04
N PHE A 526 -12.25 -7.89 10.10
CA PHE A 526 -10.81 -8.16 10.11
C PHE A 526 -10.35 -8.84 11.41
N HIS A 527 -10.79 -8.33 12.56
CA HIS A 527 -10.44 -8.88 13.87
C HIS A 527 -10.99 -10.29 14.05
N LEU A 528 -12.19 -10.56 13.50
CA LEU A 528 -12.74 -11.92 13.46
C LEU A 528 -11.81 -12.87 12.69
N LEU A 529 -11.34 -12.49 11.50
CA LEU A 529 -10.47 -13.36 10.68
C LEU A 529 -9.12 -13.61 11.35
N VAL A 530 -8.52 -12.58 11.96
CA VAL A 530 -7.26 -12.72 12.72
C VAL A 530 -7.44 -13.64 13.93
N TRP A 531 -8.54 -13.48 14.68
CA TRP A 531 -8.85 -14.35 15.82
C TRP A 531 -9.15 -15.81 15.39
N LEU A 532 -9.90 -16.02 14.32
CA LEU A 532 -10.15 -17.36 13.76
C LEU A 532 -8.86 -18.05 13.30
N ALA A 533 -7.91 -17.30 12.74
CA ALA A 533 -6.63 -17.87 12.28
C ALA A 533 -5.74 -18.31 13.45
N HIS A 534 -5.93 -17.72 14.63
CA HIS A 534 -5.28 -18.10 15.88
C HIS A 534 -6.00 -19.27 16.59
N GLU A 535 -7.33 -19.28 16.62
CA GLU A 535 -8.13 -20.33 17.29
C GLU A 535 -8.16 -21.66 16.49
N PHE A 536 -8.09 -21.60 15.16
CA PHE A 536 -8.08 -22.77 14.27
C PHE A 536 -6.73 -22.91 13.56
N ASP A 537 -6.64 -22.35 12.35
CA ASP A 537 -5.49 -22.40 11.48
C ASP A 537 -5.63 -21.37 10.34
N LEU A 538 -4.50 -21.04 9.69
CA LEU A 538 -4.45 -20.07 8.59
C LEU A 538 -5.11 -20.57 7.30
N GLU A 539 -5.09 -21.88 6.99
CA GLU A 539 -5.62 -22.42 5.73
C GLU A 539 -7.14 -22.38 5.69
N THR A 540 -7.81 -22.64 6.82
CA THR A 540 -9.26 -22.46 6.95
C THR A 540 -9.65 -20.99 6.82
N VAL A 541 -8.88 -20.07 7.41
CA VAL A 541 -9.11 -18.62 7.23
C VAL A 541 -8.79 -18.15 5.82
N TYR A 542 -7.82 -18.74 5.12
CA TYR A 542 -7.57 -18.40 3.71
C TYR A 542 -8.76 -18.72 2.81
N GLN A 543 -9.54 -19.76 3.11
CA GLN A 543 -10.79 -20.08 2.41
C GLN A 543 -11.91 -19.06 2.72
N LEU A 544 -11.97 -18.53 3.95
CA LEU A 544 -12.83 -17.38 4.29
C LEU A 544 -12.40 -16.12 3.51
N CYS A 545 -11.11 -15.79 3.52
CA CYS A 545 -10.55 -14.65 2.80
C CYS A 545 -10.80 -14.75 1.28
N ASP A 546 -10.66 -15.94 0.68
CA ASP A 546 -11.01 -16.17 -0.72
C ASP A 546 -12.50 -15.92 -0.98
N SER A 547 -13.38 -16.43 -0.11
CA SER A 547 -14.83 -16.23 -0.21
C SER A 547 -15.23 -14.75 -0.11
N ILE A 548 -14.57 -13.99 0.78
CA ILE A 548 -14.77 -12.54 0.95
C ILE A 548 -14.24 -11.75 -0.26
N ARG A 549 -13.02 -12.05 -0.72
CA ARG A 549 -12.39 -11.39 -1.88
C ARG A 549 -13.19 -11.62 -3.16
N ASP A 550 -13.59 -12.86 -3.41
CA ASP A 550 -14.29 -13.27 -4.62
C ASP A 550 -15.83 -13.15 -4.49
N ARG A 551 -16.32 -12.75 -3.30
CA ARG A 551 -17.73 -12.52 -2.93
C ARG A 551 -18.66 -13.72 -3.15
N LYS A 552 -18.16 -14.91 -2.83
CA LYS A 552 -18.84 -16.21 -2.98
C LYS A 552 -19.29 -16.74 -1.61
N ASP A 553 -20.20 -17.71 -1.61
CA ASP A 553 -20.59 -18.37 -0.37
C ASP A 553 -19.41 -19.12 0.25
N VAL A 554 -19.25 -18.97 1.57
CA VAL A 554 -18.37 -19.77 2.41
C VAL A 554 -18.86 -21.22 2.40
N LEU A 555 -17.93 -22.16 2.35
CA LEU A 555 -18.22 -23.59 2.35
C LEU A 555 -18.97 -24.00 3.64
N PRO A 556 -20.05 -24.79 3.56
CA PRO A 556 -20.86 -25.16 4.73
C PRO A 556 -20.06 -25.74 5.90
N GLY A 557 -19.07 -26.60 5.65
CA GLY A 557 -18.23 -27.17 6.71
C GLY A 557 -17.41 -26.14 7.49
N ILE A 558 -17.02 -25.01 6.89
CA ILE A 558 -16.35 -23.91 7.60
C ILE A 558 -17.36 -23.15 8.47
N ILE A 559 -18.60 -22.98 7.99
CA ILE A 559 -19.68 -22.34 8.76
C ILE A 559 -20.00 -23.20 9.99
N GLU A 560 -20.22 -24.50 9.79
CA GLU A 560 -20.45 -25.47 10.87
C GLU A 560 -19.29 -25.48 11.87
N MET A 561 -18.04 -25.49 11.40
CA MET A 561 -16.87 -25.40 12.27
C MET A 561 -16.89 -24.12 13.12
N VAL A 562 -17.10 -22.95 12.52
CA VAL A 562 -17.11 -21.66 13.23
C VAL A 562 -18.32 -21.53 14.17
N GLU A 563 -19.47 -22.11 13.82
CA GLU A 563 -20.68 -22.06 14.68
C GLU A 563 -20.70 -23.13 15.79
N SER A 564 -19.86 -24.16 15.72
CA SER A 564 -19.79 -25.25 16.71
C SER A 564 -19.10 -24.91 18.05
N VAL A 565 -18.66 -23.66 18.22
CA VAL A 565 -17.55 -23.23 19.10
C VAL A 565 -18.04 -22.62 20.41
#